data_AF-A0A2V7YB91-F1
#
_entry.id   AF-A0A2V7YB91-F1
#
_cell.length_a   1.000
_cell.length_b   1.000
_cell.length_c   1.000
_cell.angle_alpha   90.00
_cell.angle_beta   90.00
_cell.angle_gamma   90.00
#
_symmetry.space_group_name_H-M   'P 1'
#
loop_
_entity.id
_entity.type
_entity.pdbx_description
1 polymer ?
#
loop_
_entity_poly.entity_id
_entity_poly.type
_entity_poly.pdbx_seq_one_letter_code
_entity_poly.pdbx_strand_id
1 'polypeptide(L)'
;MRDRNWGAPEWLIVVGASIFIVVLAVSAYFEADIRWLHFFQAWMYIATIALSLRRNRWGYFIGISAAGFWAYANLFVTTFFVNGLHELTRWMATGHLARPDQLIAVPAWFSNVLVVIGCAWAYSRLPTKSMADGGKVLLTFAVTSGFFALDMALFQPRYLGIFPRLLHPHLP
;
A
#
# COMPACT_ATOMS: atom_id res chain seq x y z
N MET A 1 -20.84 -21.29 16.29
CA MET A 1 -19.95 -20.60 15.33
C MET A 1 -20.73 -19.39 14.82
N ARG A 2 -20.28 -18.16 15.06
CA ARG A 2 -20.99 -16.95 14.59
C ARG A 2 -20.76 -16.84 13.09
N ASP A 3 -21.85 -16.81 12.31
CA ASP A 3 -21.82 -16.50 10.89
C ASP A 3 -21.15 -15.14 10.69
N ARG A 4 -19.91 -15.18 10.24
CA ARG A 4 -19.10 -13.99 10.02
C ARG A 4 -19.41 -13.49 8.62
N ASN A 5 -20.57 -12.88 8.44
CA ASN A 5 -20.93 -12.20 7.19
C ASN A 5 -19.97 -11.03 6.98
N TRP A 6 -18.99 -11.22 6.08
CA TRP A 6 -18.06 -10.18 5.66
C TRP A 6 -18.82 -9.13 4.87
N GLY A 7 -18.60 -7.86 5.19
CA GLY A 7 -19.18 -6.76 4.44
C GLY A 7 -18.37 -6.44 3.18
N ALA A 8 -18.97 -5.65 2.30
CA ALA A 8 -18.29 -5.03 1.17
C ALA A 8 -16.94 -4.36 1.54
N PRO A 9 -16.79 -3.61 2.66
CA PRO A 9 -15.52 -2.96 2.96
C PRO A 9 -14.41 -3.94 3.37
N GLU A 10 -14.71 -5.01 4.10
CA GLU A 10 -13.71 -6.04 4.41
C GLU A 10 -13.23 -6.77 3.15
N TRP A 11 -14.11 -7.00 2.17
CA TRP A 11 -13.73 -7.55 0.86
C TRP A 11 -12.77 -6.62 0.10
N LEU A 12 -13.01 -5.31 0.10
CA LEU A 12 -12.09 -4.35 -0.54
C LEU A 12 -10.69 -4.40 0.09
N ILE A 13 -10.62 -4.49 1.43
CA ILE A 13 -9.35 -4.61 2.15
C ILE A 13 -8.65 -5.93 1.76
N VAL A 14 -9.35 -7.05 1.83
CA VAL A 14 -8.76 -8.37 1.54
C VAL A 14 -8.28 -8.47 0.10
N VAL A 15 -9.12 -8.08 -0.86
CA VAL A 15 -8.77 -8.15 -2.30
C VAL A 15 -7.63 -7.19 -2.61
N GLY A 16 -7.73 -5.92 -2.19
CA GLY A 16 -6.68 -4.93 -2.42
C GLY A 16 -5.34 -5.34 -1.79
N ALA A 17 -5.35 -5.73 -0.52
CA ALA A 17 -4.13 -6.14 0.16
C ALA A 17 -3.53 -7.43 -0.44
N SER A 18 -4.37 -8.39 -0.84
CA SER A 18 -3.88 -9.63 -1.47
C SER A 18 -3.27 -9.38 -2.84
N ILE A 19 -3.92 -8.56 -3.69
CA ILE A 19 -3.36 -8.14 -4.98
C ILE A 19 -2.01 -7.45 -4.77
N PHE A 20 -1.93 -6.52 -3.81
CA PHE A 20 -0.68 -5.82 -3.54
C PHE A 20 0.43 -6.78 -3.10
N ILE A 21 0.15 -7.70 -2.17
CA ILE A 21 1.11 -8.73 -1.72
C ILE A 21 1.60 -9.58 -2.91
N VAL A 22 0.70 -9.97 -3.81
CA VAL A 22 1.08 -10.71 -5.04
C VAL A 22 2.00 -9.85 -5.91
N VAL A 23 1.70 -8.56 -6.08
CA VAL A 23 2.58 -7.65 -6.84
C VAL A 23 3.95 -7.52 -6.17
N LEU A 24 4.02 -7.42 -4.84
CA LEU A 24 5.30 -7.41 -4.13
C LEU A 24 6.09 -8.71 -4.38
N ALA A 25 5.42 -9.86 -4.37
CA ALA A 25 6.04 -11.15 -4.66
C ALA A 25 6.56 -11.24 -6.11
N VAL A 26 5.79 -10.75 -7.08
CA VAL A 26 6.20 -10.67 -8.49
C VAL A 26 7.40 -9.73 -8.65
N SER A 27 7.37 -8.56 -8.01
CA SER A 27 8.49 -7.63 -8.02
C SER A 27 9.76 -8.23 -7.40
N ALA A 28 9.62 -8.93 -6.28
CA ALA A 28 10.68 -9.67 -5.60
C ALA A 28 11.23 -10.85 -6.44
N TYR A 29 10.43 -11.41 -7.35
CA TYR A 29 10.90 -12.40 -8.32
C TYR A 29 11.82 -11.76 -9.37
N PHE A 30 11.44 -10.60 -9.93
CA PHE A 30 12.22 -9.88 -10.93
C PHE A 30 13.50 -9.24 -10.37
N GLU A 31 13.43 -8.67 -9.17
CA GLU A 31 14.55 -7.96 -8.54
C GLU A 31 14.91 -8.59 -7.20
N ALA A 32 16.04 -9.30 -7.17
CA ALA A 32 16.47 -10.03 -5.98
C ALA A 32 16.83 -9.12 -4.80
N ASP A 33 17.36 -7.93 -5.08
CA ASP A 33 17.88 -7.02 -4.05
C ASP A 33 16.75 -6.43 -3.18
N ILE A 34 15.52 -6.36 -3.70
CA ILE A 34 14.37 -5.77 -3.02
C ILE A 34 13.46 -6.81 -2.34
N ARG A 35 13.84 -8.11 -2.36
CA ARG A 35 13.06 -9.21 -1.78
C ARG A 35 12.75 -9.00 -0.30
N TRP A 36 13.76 -8.63 0.49
CA TRP A 36 13.59 -8.43 1.93
C TRP A 36 12.73 -7.22 2.24
N LEU A 37 12.95 -6.11 1.54
CA LEU A 37 12.09 -4.93 1.63
C LEU A 37 10.62 -5.30 1.34
N HIS A 38 10.36 -5.99 0.23
CA HIS A 38 9.01 -6.42 -0.11
C HIS A 38 8.41 -7.42 0.89
N PHE A 39 9.23 -8.31 1.43
CA PHE A 39 8.83 -9.26 2.47
C PHE A 39 8.33 -8.51 3.72
N PHE A 40 9.10 -7.55 4.23
CA PHE A 40 8.72 -6.76 5.41
C PHE A 40 7.53 -5.83 5.13
N GLN A 41 7.46 -5.22 3.94
CA GLN A 41 6.29 -4.45 3.54
C GLN A 41 5.01 -5.28 3.54
N ALA A 42 5.06 -6.53 3.05
CA ALA A 42 3.89 -7.42 3.02
C ALA A 42 3.30 -7.67 4.42
N TRP A 43 4.11 -7.67 5.49
CA TRP A 43 3.64 -7.85 6.86
C TRP A 43 2.66 -6.76 7.31
N MET A 44 2.80 -5.51 6.84
CA MET A 44 1.82 -4.45 7.15
C MET A 44 0.45 -4.74 6.54
N TYR A 45 0.42 -5.32 5.33
CA TYR A 45 -0.82 -5.70 4.65
C TYR A 45 -1.45 -6.96 5.27
N ILE A 46 -0.63 -7.92 5.70
CA ILE A 46 -1.08 -9.08 6.48
C ILE A 46 -1.69 -8.63 7.81
N ALA A 47 -1.03 -7.71 8.53
CA ALA A 47 -1.55 -7.14 9.77
C ALA A 47 -2.87 -6.39 9.52
N THR A 48 -2.95 -5.62 8.44
CA THR A 48 -4.18 -4.93 8.00
C THR A 48 -5.32 -5.93 7.79
N ILE A 49 -5.11 -7.01 7.02
CA ILE A 49 -6.10 -8.08 6.79
C ILE A 49 -6.50 -8.74 8.12
N ALA A 50 -5.53 -9.23 8.89
CA ALA A 50 -5.80 -9.99 10.11
C ALA A 50 -6.58 -9.18 11.15
N LEU A 51 -6.24 -7.90 11.32
CA LEU A 51 -6.90 -7.01 12.28
C LEU A 51 -8.25 -6.48 11.77
N SER A 52 -8.35 -6.15 10.48
CA SER A 52 -9.62 -5.71 9.87
C SER A 52 -10.69 -6.81 9.90
N LEU A 53 -10.33 -8.07 9.64
CA LEU A 53 -11.26 -9.21 9.76
C LEU A 53 -11.73 -9.45 11.20
N ARG A 54 -10.97 -8.97 12.19
CA ARG A 54 -11.36 -8.95 13.62
C ARG A 54 -12.10 -7.66 14.01
N ARG A 55 -12.41 -6.80 13.03
CA ARG A 55 -13.03 -5.49 13.20
C ARG A 55 -12.26 -4.57 14.17
N ASN A 56 -10.94 -4.74 14.21
CA ASN A 56 -10.07 -3.95 15.06
C ASN A 56 -9.67 -2.65 14.35
N ARG A 57 -9.93 -1.50 15.00
CA ARG A 57 -9.61 -0.16 14.48
C ARG A 57 -8.16 0.01 14.06
N TRP A 58 -7.22 -0.64 14.77
CA TRP A 58 -5.80 -0.57 14.44
C TRP A 58 -5.48 -1.18 13.08
N GLY A 59 -6.23 -2.21 12.65
CA GLY A 59 -6.08 -2.76 11.30
C GLY A 59 -6.43 -1.74 10.23
N TYR A 60 -7.51 -0.99 10.43
CA TYR A 60 -7.92 0.07 9.50
C TYR A 60 -6.91 1.21 9.46
N PHE A 61 -6.36 1.60 10.61
CA PHE A 61 -5.35 2.66 10.68
C PHE A 61 -4.05 2.25 10.00
N ILE A 62 -3.57 1.01 10.24
CA ILE A 62 -2.37 0.48 9.57
C ILE A 62 -2.60 0.47 8.05
N GLY A 63 -3.76 -0.02 7.59
CA GLY A 63 -4.08 -0.08 6.17
C GLY A 63 -4.13 1.30 5.52
N ILE A 64 -4.84 2.28 6.12
CA ILE A 64 -4.90 3.66 5.60
C ILE A 64 -3.50 4.27 5.56
N SER A 65 -2.72 4.11 6.62
CA SER A 65 -1.39 4.70 6.71
C SER A 65 -0.41 4.05 5.72
N ALA A 66 -0.33 2.71 5.68
CA ALA A 66 0.63 2.02 4.84
C ALA A 66 0.29 2.14 3.35
N ALA A 67 -0.97 1.85 2.98
CA ALA A 67 -1.41 1.93 1.59
C ALA A 67 -1.48 3.38 1.10
N GLY A 68 -1.92 4.30 1.97
CA GLY A 68 -1.96 5.73 1.67
C GLY A 68 -0.57 6.32 1.47
N PHE A 69 0.38 6.01 2.36
CA PHE A 69 1.78 6.42 2.20
C PHE A 69 2.37 5.89 0.90
N TRP A 70 2.18 4.60 0.61
CA TRP A 70 2.72 3.99 -0.60
C TRP A 70 2.12 4.62 -1.87
N ALA A 71 0.80 4.78 -1.92
CA ALA A 71 0.12 5.40 -3.07
C ALA A 71 0.52 6.88 -3.25
N TYR A 72 0.66 7.62 -2.15
CA TYR A 72 1.10 9.01 -2.16
C TYR A 72 2.54 9.15 -2.69
N ALA A 73 3.48 8.37 -2.16
CA ALA A 73 4.86 8.37 -2.61
C ALA A 73 4.94 8.00 -4.11
N ASN A 74 4.14 7.03 -4.54
CA ASN A 74 4.13 6.61 -5.95
C ASN A 74 3.50 7.63 -6.91
N LEU A 75 2.63 8.51 -6.43
CA LEU A 75 1.98 9.52 -7.23
C LEU A 75 2.76 10.85 -7.29
N PHE A 76 3.40 11.25 -6.19
CA PHE A 76 3.99 12.59 -6.03
C PHE A 76 5.51 12.63 -5.83
N VAL A 77 6.17 11.48 -5.66
CA VAL A 77 7.61 11.44 -5.36
C VAL A 77 8.37 10.51 -6.30
N THR A 78 7.76 9.40 -6.67
CA THR A 78 8.35 8.46 -7.63
C THR A 78 7.63 8.54 -8.97
N THR A 79 8.30 8.07 -10.02
CA THR A 79 7.71 7.94 -11.36
C THR A 79 7.17 6.52 -11.62
N PHE A 80 7.15 5.63 -10.63
CA PHE A 80 6.84 4.21 -10.84
C PHE A 80 5.43 3.99 -11.40
N PHE A 81 4.41 4.65 -10.83
CA PHE A 81 3.04 4.56 -11.33
C PHE A 81 2.87 5.15 -12.74
N VAL A 82 3.43 6.35 -12.98
CA VAL A 82 3.35 7.02 -14.29
C VAL A 82 4.07 6.21 -15.37
N ASN A 83 5.25 5.66 -15.07
CA ASN A 83 5.97 4.77 -15.97
C ASN A 83 5.15 3.50 -16.27
N GLY A 84 4.48 2.93 -15.26
CA GLY A 84 3.57 1.81 -15.44
C GLY A 84 2.40 2.14 -16.36
N LEU A 85 1.79 3.33 -16.25
CA LEU A 85 0.75 3.79 -17.16
C LEU A 85 1.27 3.98 -18.60
N HIS A 86 2.47 4.52 -18.76
CA HIS A 86 3.11 4.65 -20.08
C HIS A 86 3.36 3.28 -20.72
N GLU A 87 3.89 2.31 -19.98
CA GLU A 87 4.11 0.96 -20.49
C GLU A 87 2.79 0.24 -20.81
N LEU A 88 1.76 0.41 -19.97
CA LEU A 88 0.42 -0.12 -20.25
C LEU A 88 -0.14 0.45 -21.55
N THR A 89 -0.02 1.76 -21.75
CA THR A 89 -0.50 2.46 -22.95
C THR A 89 0.28 2.02 -24.20
N ARG A 90 1.61 1.90 -24.10
CA ARG A 90 2.46 1.39 -25.19
C ARG A 90 2.08 -0.03 -25.58
N TRP A 91 1.88 -0.89 -24.59
CA TRP A 91 1.47 -2.27 -24.83
C TRP A 91 0.11 -2.35 -25.52
N MET A 92 -0.89 -1.57 -25.06
CA MET A 92 -2.20 -1.51 -25.73
C MET A 92 -2.11 -0.98 -27.17
N ALA A 93 -1.20 -0.03 -27.44
CA ALA A 93 -1.06 0.59 -28.75
C ALA A 93 -0.24 -0.26 -29.74
N THR A 94 0.78 -0.98 -29.27
CA THR A 94 1.80 -1.62 -30.12
C THR A 94 1.91 -3.14 -29.95
N GLY A 95 1.24 -3.71 -28.94
CA GLY A 95 1.39 -5.11 -28.54
C GLY A 95 2.73 -5.46 -27.90
N HIS A 96 3.70 -4.52 -27.84
CA HIS A 96 5.03 -4.76 -27.31
C HIS A 96 5.14 -4.34 -25.84
N LEU A 97 5.69 -5.23 -25.01
CA LEU A 97 5.96 -4.97 -23.60
C LEU A 97 7.47 -4.94 -23.37
N ALA A 98 8.03 -3.76 -23.14
CA ALA A 98 9.46 -3.58 -22.95
C ALA A 98 9.87 -3.73 -21.47
N ARG A 99 9.03 -3.26 -20.54
CA ARG A 99 9.32 -3.19 -19.11
C ARG A 99 8.18 -3.81 -18.26
N PRO A 100 8.10 -5.15 -18.19
CA PRO A 100 7.05 -5.83 -17.41
C PRO A 100 7.11 -5.51 -15.90
N ASP A 101 8.30 -5.18 -15.40
CA ASP A 101 8.57 -4.69 -14.04
C ASP A 101 7.84 -3.39 -13.69
N GLN A 102 7.56 -2.55 -14.69
CA GLN A 102 6.84 -1.29 -14.49
C GLN A 102 5.33 -1.46 -14.64
N LEU A 103 4.89 -2.41 -15.46
CA LEU A 103 3.47 -2.65 -15.71
C LEU A 103 2.72 -3.02 -14.43
N ILE A 104 3.38 -3.76 -13.52
CA ILE A 104 2.82 -4.15 -12.21
C ILE A 104 2.56 -2.94 -11.27
N ALA A 105 3.11 -1.76 -11.56
CA ALA A 105 2.85 -0.55 -10.79
C ALA A 105 1.37 -0.12 -10.84
N VAL A 106 0.70 -0.35 -11.97
CA VAL A 106 -0.70 0.03 -12.18
C VAL A 106 -1.63 -0.76 -11.26
N PRO A 107 -1.67 -2.11 -11.29
CA PRO A 107 -2.50 -2.88 -10.38
C PRO A 107 -2.10 -2.65 -8.92
N ALA A 108 -0.82 -2.45 -8.60
CA ALA A 108 -0.36 -2.13 -7.25
C ALA A 108 -0.95 -0.82 -6.70
N TRP A 109 -1.03 0.21 -7.54
CA TRP A 109 -1.59 1.49 -7.12
C TRP A 109 -3.11 1.38 -6.87
N PHE A 110 -3.85 0.79 -7.81
CA PHE A 110 -5.28 0.56 -7.61
C PHE A 110 -5.57 -0.33 -6.41
N SER A 111 -4.78 -1.37 -6.17
CA SER A 111 -4.96 -2.24 -5.02
C SER A 111 -4.79 -1.51 -3.69
N ASN A 112 -3.87 -0.53 -3.61
CA ASN A 112 -3.71 0.33 -2.44
C ASN A 112 -4.89 1.28 -2.24
N VAL A 113 -5.44 1.84 -3.32
CA VAL A 113 -6.67 2.64 -3.26
C VAL A 113 -7.83 1.81 -2.71
N LEU A 114 -7.98 0.55 -3.12
CA LEU A 114 -9.00 -0.35 -2.56
C LEU A 114 -8.81 -0.58 -1.06
N VAL A 115 -7.57 -0.76 -0.58
CA VAL A 115 -7.27 -0.90 0.85
C VAL A 115 -7.64 0.37 1.61
N VAL A 116 -7.25 1.55 1.12
CA VAL A 116 -7.57 2.83 1.77
C VAL A 116 -9.09 3.04 1.85
N ILE A 117 -9.81 2.86 0.75
CA ILE A 117 -11.28 3.01 0.70
C ILE A 117 -11.94 1.98 1.61
N GLY A 118 -11.52 0.71 1.55
CA GLY A 118 -12.03 -0.37 2.37
C GLY A 118 -11.85 -0.10 3.87
N CYS A 119 -10.66 0.32 4.28
CA CYS A 119 -10.37 0.67 5.67
C CYS A 119 -11.14 1.89 6.15
N ALA A 120 -11.23 2.95 5.34
CA ALA A 120 -11.99 4.16 5.68
C ALA A 120 -13.49 3.84 5.85
N TRP A 121 -14.05 3.01 4.94
CA TRP A 121 -15.44 2.58 5.01
C TRP A 121 -15.70 1.61 6.17
N ALA A 122 -14.81 0.65 6.42
CA ALA A 122 -14.94 -0.26 7.55
C ALA A 122 -14.88 0.50 8.89
N TYR A 123 -14.00 1.49 8.99
CA TYR A 123 -13.91 2.38 10.15
C TYR A 123 -15.16 3.25 10.32
N SER A 124 -15.72 3.80 9.23
CA SER A 124 -16.93 4.62 9.31
C SER A 124 -18.15 3.83 9.80
N ARG A 125 -18.17 2.51 9.60
CA ARG A 125 -19.19 1.60 10.15
C ARG A 125 -18.99 1.23 11.62
N LEU A 126 -17.88 1.62 12.26
CA LEU A 126 -17.71 1.37 13.69
C LEU A 126 -18.68 2.27 14.51
N PRO A 127 -19.35 1.70 15.52
CA PRO A 127 -20.34 2.42 16.32
C PRO A 127 -19.70 3.48 17.24
N THR A 128 -18.47 3.25 17.70
CA THR A 128 -17.76 4.15 18.61
C THR A 128 -16.62 4.84 17.90
N LYS A 129 -16.79 6.12 17.57
CA LYS A 129 -15.73 6.99 17.03
C LYS A 129 -15.31 7.97 18.11
N SER A 130 -14.01 8.13 18.32
CA SER A 130 -13.46 9.08 19.29
C SER A 130 -12.61 10.12 18.58
N MET A 131 -12.59 11.36 19.07
CA MET A 131 -11.61 12.36 18.61
C MET A 131 -10.16 11.89 18.84
N ALA A 132 -9.92 11.07 19.87
CA ALA A 132 -8.62 10.44 20.11
C ALA A 132 -8.19 9.49 18.99
N ASP A 133 -9.12 9.02 18.14
CA ASP A 133 -8.78 8.17 17.00
C ASP A 133 -7.99 8.95 15.94
N GLY A 134 -8.16 10.27 15.83
CA GLY A 134 -7.30 11.11 14.99
C GLY A 134 -5.83 11.04 15.43
N GLY A 135 -5.57 11.16 16.74
CA GLY A 135 -4.23 10.98 17.30
C GLY A 135 -3.66 9.58 17.08
N LYS A 136 -4.50 8.54 17.15
CA LYS A 136 -4.08 7.15 16.86
C LYS A 136 -3.75 6.95 15.38
N VAL A 137 -4.49 7.56 14.46
CA VAL A 137 -4.18 7.53 13.03
C VAL A 137 -2.85 8.22 12.77
N LEU A 138 -2.61 9.40 13.35
CA LEU A 138 -1.34 10.11 13.22
C LEU A 138 -0.17 9.28 13.79
N LEU A 139 -0.35 8.69 14.97
CA LEU A 139 0.65 7.81 15.57
C LEU A 139 0.92 6.58 14.67
N THR A 140 -0.14 5.96 14.15
CA THR A 140 -0.01 4.80 13.25
C THR A 140 0.69 5.20 11.95
N PHE A 141 0.41 6.39 11.42
CA PHE A 141 1.06 6.95 10.25
C PHE A 141 2.55 7.19 10.48
N ALA A 142 2.92 7.77 11.62
CA ALA A 142 4.31 7.98 12.00
C ALA A 142 5.05 6.63 12.16
N VAL A 143 4.44 5.64 12.83
CA VAL A 143 5.04 4.32 13.03
C VAL A 143 5.19 3.55 11.71
N THR A 144 4.17 3.55 10.85
CA THR A 144 4.24 2.88 9.54
C THR A 144 5.24 3.56 8.60
N SER A 145 5.28 4.89 8.57
CA SER A 145 6.28 5.64 7.81
C SER A 145 7.70 5.37 8.33
N GLY A 146 7.88 5.33 9.65
CA GLY A 146 9.14 4.96 10.29
C GLY A 146 9.54 3.51 9.98
N PHE A 147 8.57 2.60 9.92
CA PHE A 147 8.81 1.22 9.49
C PHE A 147 9.28 1.16 8.04
N PHE A 148 8.64 1.88 7.11
CA PHE A 148 9.12 2.01 5.74
C PHE A 148 10.54 2.60 5.69
N ALA A 149 10.83 3.63 6.48
CA ALA A 149 12.15 4.26 6.52
C ALA A 149 13.22 3.29 7.00
N LEU A 150 12.95 2.55 8.08
CA LEU A 150 13.86 1.56 8.63
C LEU A 150 14.08 0.41 7.65
N ASP A 151 13.01 -0.10 7.05
CA ASP A 151 13.07 -1.18 6.06
C ASP A 151 13.90 -0.77 4.83
N MET A 152 13.69 0.45 4.33
CA MET A 152 14.54 1.03 3.28
C MET A 152 15.98 1.20 3.75
N ALA A 153 16.23 1.69 4.97
CA ALA A 153 17.58 1.88 5.49
C ALA A 153 18.37 0.57 5.62
N LEU A 154 17.70 -0.54 5.92
CA LEU A 154 18.34 -1.84 6.13
C LEU A 154 18.58 -2.59 4.83
N PHE A 155 17.62 -2.57 3.90
CA PHE A 155 17.67 -3.44 2.72
C PHE A 155 17.93 -2.68 1.41
N GLN A 156 17.57 -1.40 1.34
CA GLN A 156 17.70 -0.59 0.12
C GLN A 156 17.91 0.91 0.42
N PRO A 157 19.08 1.31 0.98
CA PRO A 157 19.31 2.67 1.46
C PRO A 157 19.10 3.75 0.39
N ARG A 158 19.28 3.39 -0.90
CA ARG A 158 19.01 4.27 -2.05
C ARG A 158 17.59 4.86 -2.06
N TYR A 159 16.60 4.16 -1.48
CA TYR A 159 15.22 4.66 -1.41
C TYR A 159 14.98 5.65 -0.28
N LEU A 160 15.93 5.86 0.65
CA LEU A 160 15.80 6.88 1.70
C LEU A 160 15.67 8.30 1.14
N GLY A 161 16.17 8.53 -0.08
CA GLY A 161 15.99 9.79 -0.81
C GLY A 161 14.53 10.16 -1.10
N ILE A 162 13.58 9.22 -0.93
CA ILE A 162 12.14 9.48 -1.03
C ILE A 162 11.67 10.38 0.13
N PHE A 163 12.18 10.19 1.36
CA PHE A 163 11.65 10.87 2.53
C PHE A 163 11.81 12.40 2.51
N PRO A 164 12.98 12.96 2.17
CA PRO A 164 13.11 14.41 2.02
C PRO A 164 12.21 14.98 0.90
N ARG A 165 11.96 14.20 -0.16
CA ARG A 165 11.10 14.62 -1.28
C ARG A 165 9.61 14.59 -0.94
N LEU A 166 9.18 13.79 0.04
CA LEU A 166 7.80 13.83 0.55
C LEU A 166 7.42 15.21 1.11
N LEU A 167 8.38 16.00 1.58
CA LEU A 167 8.16 17.36 2.08
C LEU A 167 8.02 18.40 0.96
N HIS A 168 8.45 18.05 -0.26
CA HIS A 168 8.40 18.89 -1.46
C HIS A 168 7.79 18.12 -2.64
N PRO A 169 6.51 17.70 -2.53
CA PRO A 169 5.87 16.91 -3.56
C PRO A 169 5.76 17.70 -4.86
N HIS A 170 6.09 17.07 -5.97
CA HIS A 170 5.96 17.61 -7.31
C HIS A 170 5.22 16.59 -8.17
N LEU A 171 4.28 17.05 -8.97
CA LEU A 171 3.71 16.19 -9.99
C LEU A 171 4.79 15.94 -11.06
N PRO A 172 5.06 14.68 -11.42
CA PRO A 172 5.99 14.36 -12.50
C PRO A 172 5.48 14.83 -13.86
#